data_AF-A0A0Q5BY49-F1
#
_entry.id   AF-A0A0Q5BY49-F1
#
_cell.length_a   1.000
_cell.length_b   1.000
_cell.length_c   1.000
_cell.angle_alpha   90.00
_cell.angle_beta   90.00
_cell.angle_gamma   90.00
#
_symmetry.space_group_name_H-M   'P 1'
#
loop_
_entity.id
_entity.type
_entity.pdbx_description
1 polymer ?
#
loop_
_entity_poly.entity_id
_entity_poly.type
_entity_poly.pdbx_seq_one_letter_code
_entity_poly.pdbx_strand_id
1 'polypeptide(L)' 'MKVHDAALKHGVAPEDAVLAASQAVWVGDLDDDSPARQLRLGFDSSGRLLETVVLTFDSGNELVIHAMKARPGMIDLLP' A
#
# COMPACT_ATOMS: atom_id res chain seq x y z
N MET A 1 -11.16 -1.96 -3.21
CA MET A 1 -10.26 -1.66 -2.08
C MET A 1 -10.86 -0.60 -1.18
N LYS A 2 -10.78 -0.77 0.15
CA LYS A 2 -11.12 0.24 1.16
C LYS A 2 -9.86 0.79 1.83
N VAL A 3 -9.98 1.92 2.52
CA VAL A 3 -8.89 2.50 3.34
C VAL A 3 -9.38 2.62 4.77
N HIS A 4 -8.60 2.11 5.71
CA HIS A 4 -8.82 2.34 7.14
C HIS A 4 -8.30 3.72 7.56
N ASP A 5 -9.00 4.46 8.41
CA ASP A 5 -8.61 5.83 8.82
C ASP A 5 -7.17 5.90 9.37
N ALA A 6 -6.76 4.87 10.13
CA ALA A 6 -5.41 4.78 10.67
C ALA A 6 -4.31 4.70 9.59
N ALA A 7 -4.63 4.29 8.36
CA ALA A 7 -3.67 4.25 7.27
C ALA A 7 -3.18 5.65 6.86
N LEU A 8 -3.99 6.68 7.12
CA LEU A 8 -3.78 8.05 6.66
C LEU A 8 -3.02 8.91 7.67
N LYS A 9 -2.56 8.32 8.79
CA LYS A 9 -1.83 9.02 9.87
C LYS A 9 -0.57 9.73 9.40
N HIS A 10 -0.03 9.39 8.24
CA HIS A 10 1.16 10.02 7.65
C HIS A 10 0.84 11.09 6.58
N GLY A 11 -0.41 11.56 6.51
CA GLY A 11 -0.80 12.68 5.65
C GLY A 11 -0.93 12.32 4.17
N VAL A 12 -1.15 11.04 3.86
CA VAL A 12 -1.51 10.58 2.51
C VAL A 12 -3.02 10.74 2.35
N ALA A 13 -3.46 11.22 1.18
CA ALA A 13 -4.89 11.30 0.87
C ALA A 13 -5.47 9.89 0.60
N PRO A 14 -6.72 9.58 0.99
CA PRO A 14 -7.32 8.27 0.77
C PRO A 14 -7.24 7.80 -0.71
N GLU A 15 -7.52 8.69 -1.65
CA GLU A 15 -7.46 8.45 -3.09
C GLU A 15 -6.06 8.10 -3.57
N ASP A 16 -5.03 8.76 -3.04
CA ASP A 16 -3.63 8.49 -3.35
C ASP A 16 -3.16 7.15 -2.77
N ALA A 17 -3.63 6.81 -1.56
CA ALA A 17 -3.37 5.51 -0.96
C ALA A 17 -3.98 4.37 -1.79
N VAL A 18 -5.23 4.54 -2.26
CA VAL A 18 -5.89 3.57 -3.14
C VAL A 18 -5.17 3.47 -4.47
N LEU A 19 -4.80 4.61 -5.07
CA LEU A 19 -4.10 4.65 -6.35
C LEU A 19 -2.78 3.89 -6.29
N ALA A 20 -1.93 4.23 -5.31
CA ALA A 20 -0.63 3.59 -5.13
C ALA A 20 -0.75 2.08 -4.83
N ALA A 21 -1.71 1.67 -4.00
CA ALA A 21 -1.91 0.27 -3.65
C ALA A 21 -2.54 -0.57 -4.79
N SER A 22 -3.39 0.04 -5.63
CA SER A 22 -4.08 -0.66 -6.73
C SER A 22 -3.21 -0.73 -7.99
N GLN A 23 -2.39 0.29 -8.24
CA GLN A 23 -1.43 0.35 -9.36
C GLN A 23 0.01 0.13 -8.87
N ALA A 24 0.17 -0.79 -7.92
CA ALA A 24 1.46 -1.10 -7.34
C ALA A 24 2.44 -1.56 -8.43
N VAL A 25 3.63 -0.94 -8.43
CA VAL A 25 4.74 -1.32 -9.31
C VAL A 25 5.60 -2.42 -8.69
N TRP A 26 5.43 -2.66 -7.38
CA TRP A 26 6.04 -3.77 -6.66
C TRP A 26 5.09 -4.24 -5.55
N VAL A 27 5.00 -5.55 -5.37
CA VAL A 27 4.19 -6.21 -4.33
C VAL A 27 5.02 -7.31 -3.69
N GLY A 28 5.03 -7.36 -2.36
CA GLY A 28 5.62 -8.45 -1.60
C GLY A 28 4.76 -8.83 -0.41
N ASP A 29 4.61 -10.12 -0.17
CA ASP A 29 3.91 -10.64 1.01
C ASP A 29 4.80 -10.46 2.25
N LEU A 30 4.21 -9.98 3.35
CA LEU A 30 4.89 -9.77 4.63
C LEU A 30 4.79 -11.00 5.55
N ASP A 31 3.76 -11.81 5.34
CA ASP A 31 3.47 -13.04 6.06
C ASP A 31 2.53 -13.94 5.23
N ASP A 32 2.36 -15.17 5.72
CA ASP A 32 1.43 -16.17 5.20
C ASP A 32 0.13 -16.24 6.04
N ASP A 33 -0.23 -15.17 6.76
CA ASP A 33 -1.43 -15.13 7.62
C ASP A 33 -2.73 -14.95 6.79
N SER A 34 -3.90 -15.12 7.41
CA SER A 34 -5.19 -14.77 6.81
C SER A 34 -5.96 -13.79 7.73
N PRO A 35 -6.27 -12.56 7.27
CA PRO A 35 -5.95 -12.01 5.94
C PRO A 35 -4.46 -11.75 5.74
N ALA A 36 -3.94 -12.05 4.54
CA ALA A 36 -2.53 -11.89 4.22
C ALA A 36 -2.16 -10.41 4.12
N ARG A 37 -0.98 -10.05 4.64
CA ARG A 37 -0.45 -8.68 4.56
C ARG A 37 0.50 -8.54 3.38
N GLN A 38 0.23 -7.56 2.53
CA GLN A 38 1.09 -7.19 1.43
C GLN A 38 1.69 -5.81 1.64
N LEU A 39 3.00 -5.71 1.43
CA LEU A 39 3.67 -4.45 1.17
C LEU A 39 3.53 -4.14 -0.32
N ARG A 40 2.94 -2.99 -0.64
CA ARG A 40 2.78 -2.52 -2.02
C ARG A 40 3.44 -1.15 -2.19
N LEU A 41 4.32 -1.05 -3.19
CA LEU A 41 4.92 0.21 -3.61
C LEU A 41 4.23 0.70 -4.86
N GLY A 42 3.80 1.96 -4.86
CA GLY A 42 3.12 2.56 -6.02
C GLY A 42 3.18 4.08 -5.95
N PHE A 43 2.81 4.73 -7.04
CA PHE A 43 2.88 6.19 -7.13
C PHE A 43 1.53 6.83 -6.79
N ASP A 44 1.57 7.95 -6.09
CA ASP A 44 0.40 8.81 -5.92
C ASP A 44 0.13 9.68 -7.16
N SER A 45 -0.95 10.47 -7.10
CA SER A 45 -1.36 11.35 -8.19
C SER A 45 -0.34 12.43 -8.55
N SER A 46 0.62 12.72 -7.67
CA SER A 46 1.72 13.67 -7.87
C SER A 46 3.02 12.99 -8.31
N GLY A 47 3.02 11.68 -8.51
CA GLY A 47 4.21 10.91 -8.88
C GLY A 47 5.16 10.64 -7.72
N ARG A 48 4.73 10.82 -6.46
CA ARG A 48 5.54 10.42 -5.29
C ARG A 48 5.37 8.93 -5.06
N LEU A 49 6.48 8.22 -4.87
CA LEU A 49 6.45 6.82 -4.47
C LEU A 49 5.91 6.72 -3.03
N LEU A 50 4.86 5.94 -2.86
CA LEU A 50 4.26 5.58 -1.58
C LEU A 50 4.54 4.12 -1.25
N GLU A 51 4.66 3.86 0.04
CA GLU A 51 4.69 2.54 0.63
C GLU A 51 3.34 2.32 1.34
N THR A 52 2.64 1.25 0.97
CA THR A 52 1.33 0.91 1.55
C THR A 52 1.33 -0.52 2.08
N VAL A 53 0.58 -0.76 3.16
CA VAL A 53 0.29 -2.13 3.64
C VAL A 53 -1.18 -2.43 3.40
N VAL A 54 -1.45 -3.50 2.67
CA VAL A 54 -2.79 -3.94 2.26
C VAL A 54 -3.08 -5.30 2.87
N LEU A 55 -4.22 -5.42 3.55
CA LEU A 55 -4.81 -6.71 3.90
C LEU A 55 -5.57 -7.26 2.71
N THR A 56 -5.25 -8.48 2.31
CA THR A 56 -5.97 -9.23 1.28
C THR A 56 -6.73 -10.36 1.94
N PHE A 57 -8.04 -10.39 1.72
CA PHE A 57 -8.93 -11.38 2.33
C PHE A 57 -9.24 -12.48 1.31
N ASP A 58 -9.51 -13.70 1.78
CA ASP A 58 -9.89 -14.84 0.91
C ASP A 58 -11.14 -14.56 0.06
N SER A 59 -11.96 -13.58 0.48
CA SER A 59 -13.11 -13.08 -0.27
C SER A 59 -12.75 -12.21 -1.49
N GLY A 60 -11.48 -11.90 -1.70
CA GLY A 60 -11.00 -10.93 -2.69
C GLY A 60 -11.15 -9.47 -2.26
N ASN A 61 -11.69 -9.21 -1.07
CA ASN A 61 -11.72 -7.86 -0.50
C ASN A 61 -10.30 -7.42 -0.12
N GLU A 62 -10.07 -6.11 -0.20
CA GLU A 62 -8.78 -5.50 0.14
C GLU A 62 -8.98 -4.27 1.03
N LEU A 63 -8.10 -4.10 2.02
CA LEU A 63 -8.10 -2.98 2.95
C LEU A 63 -6.70 -2.41 3.14
N VAL A 64 -6.50 -1.14 2.78
CA VAL A 64 -5.28 -0.40 3.12
C VAL A 64 -5.29 -0.08 4.61
N ILE A 65 -4.26 -0.53 5.33
CA ILE A 65 -4.10 -0.31 6.78
C ILE A 65 -2.90 0.60 7.12
N HIS A 66 -2.04 0.89 6.15
CA HIS A 66 -0.93 1.82 6.26
C HIS A 66 -0.64 2.47 4.91
N ALA A 67 -0.38 3.78 4.90
CA ALA A 67 0.10 4.51 3.73
C ALA A 67 1.04 5.64 4.16
N MET A 68 2.22 5.71 3.53
CA MET A 68 3.17 6.80 3.75
C MET A 68 4.04 7.02 2.52
N LYS A 69 4.77 8.15 2.47
CA LYS A 69 5.86 8.32 1.50
C LYS A 69 6.85 7.16 1.68
N ALA A 70 7.24 6.54 0.57
CA ALA A 70 8.18 5.43 0.61
C ALA A 70 9.50 5.85 1.25
N ARG A 71 10.02 4.98 2.13
CA ARG A 71 11.30 5.19 2.80
C ARG A 71 12.45 5.05 1.79
N PRO A 72 13.60 5.72 1.97
CA PRO A 72 14.66 5.79 0.96
C PRO A 72 15.08 4.45 0.33
N GLY A 73 15.18 3.36 1.10
CA GLY A 73 15.59 2.04 0.57
C GLY A 73 14.48 1.25 -0.13
N MET A 74 13.24 1.71 -0.13
CA MET A 74 12.16 1.01 -0.85
C MET A 74 12.33 1.07 -2.35
N ILE A 75 13.01 2.11 -2.87
CA ILE A 75 13.26 2.24 -4.30
C ILE A 75 14.14 1.12 -4.85
N ASP A 76 14.98 0.51 -4.01
CA ASP A 76 15.88 -0.58 -4.38
C ASP A 76 15.13 -1.90 -4.65
N LEU A 77 13.84 -1.96 -4.30
CA LEU A 77 12.97 -3.11 -4.57
C LEU A 77 12.32 -3.02 -5.96
N LEU A 78 12.37 -1.86 -6.62
CA LEU A 78 11.77 -1.68 -7.93
C LEU A 78 12.59 -2.43 -9.01
N PRO A 79 11.92 -2.99 -10.04
CA PRO A 79 12.58 -3.75 -11.11
C PRO A 79 13.39 -2.90 -12.09
#